data_AF-A0A177HCK7-F1
#
_entry.id   AF-A0A177HCK7-F1
#
_cell.length_a   1.000
_cell.length_b   1.000
_cell.length_c   1.000
_cell.angle_alpha   90.00
_cell.angle_beta   90.00
_cell.angle_gamma   90.00
#
_symmetry.space_group_name_H-M   'P 1'
#
loop_
_entity.id
_entity.type
_entity.pdbx_description
1 polymer ?
#
loop_
_entity_poly.entity_id
_entity_poly.type
_entity_poly.pdbx_seq_one_letter_code
_entity_poly.pdbx_strand_id
1 'polypeptide(L)' 'MFRLIKWLFLLAILSFMSLILFAYFGPFFGVSFAPTRSLTTVPVILNEG' A
#
# COMPACT_ATOMS: atom_id res chain seq x y z
N MET A 1 16.39 31.09 11.74
CA MET A 1 15.60 30.26 10.78
C MET A 1 15.98 28.77 10.81
N PHE A 2 17.24 28.39 11.04
CA PHE A 2 17.67 26.99 11.24
C PHE A 2 16.89 26.20 12.31
N ARG A 3 16.39 26.89 13.34
CA ARG A 3 15.57 26.26 14.39
C ARG A 3 14.26 25.67 13.85
N LEU A 4 13.61 26.36 12.91
CA LEU A 4 12.36 25.89 12.28
C LEU A 4 12.61 24.72 11.32
N ILE A 5 13.69 24.80 10.55
CA ILE A 5 14.12 23.75 9.62
C ILE A 5 14.39 22.43 10.33
N LYS A 6 14.99 22.46 11.54
CA LYS A 6 15.19 21.27 12.37
C LYS A 6 13.86 20.57 12.70
N TRP A 7 12.83 21.35 13.05
CA TRP A 7 11.49 20.82 13.35
C TRP A 7 10.79 20.30 12.09
N LEU A 8 10.89 21.00 10.97
CA LEU A 8 10.34 20.55 9.69
C LEU A 8 10.94 19.20 9.27
N PHE A 9 12.26 19.01 9.44
CA PHE A 9 12.91 17.75 9.12
C PHE A 9 12.44 16.60 10.03
N LEU A 10 12.30 16.87 11.33
CA LEU A 10 11.76 15.90 12.28
C LEU A 10 10.32 15.52 11.93
N LEU A 11 9.47 16.48 11.58
CA LEU A 11 8.09 16.24 11.17
C LEU A 11 8.00 15.48 9.84
N ALA A 12 8.91 15.76 8.89
CA ALA A 12 8.98 15.02 7.64
C ALA A 12 9.32 13.54 7.87
N ILE A 13 10.30 13.25 8.73
CA ILE A 13 10.65 11.88 9.13
C ILE A 13 9.47 11.22 9.84
N LEU A 14 8.84 11.91 10.79
CA LEU A 14 7.70 11.38 11.53
C LEU A 14 6.53 11.03 10.59
N SER A 15 6.23 11.92 9.65
CA SER A 15 5.20 11.70 8.64
C SER A 15 5.53 10.47 7.78
N PHE A 16 6.76 10.38 7.28
CA PHE A 16 7.21 9.24 6.49
C PHE A 16 7.11 7.92 7.27
N MET A 17 7.53 7.92 8.54
CA MET A 17 7.44 6.75 9.41
C MET A 17 5.99 6.34 9.65
N SER A 18 5.09 7.31 9.82
CA SER A 18 3.66 7.06 9.99
C SER A 18 3.04 6.39 8.76
N LEU A 19 3.47 6.78 7.54
CA LEU A 19 3.04 6.11 6.30
C LEU A 19 3.53 4.66 6.24
N ILE A 20 4.79 4.39 6.61
CA ILE A 20 5.33 3.02 6.64
C ILE A 20 4.55 2.15 7.63
N LEU A 21 4.34 2.67 8.84
CA LEU A 21 3.55 2.02 9.88
C LEU A 21 2.15 1.70 9.36
N PHE A 22 1.47 2.66 8.74
CA PHE A 22 0.13 2.42 8.19
C PHE A 22 0.11 1.38 7.08
N ALA A 23 1.09 1.38 6.18
CA ALA A 23 1.17 0.40 5.09
C ALA A 23 1.35 -1.04 5.60
N TYR A 24 2.15 -1.23 6.66
CA TYR A 24 2.42 -2.56 7.22
C TYR A 24 1.41 -3.00 8.28
N PHE A 25 0.93 -2.08 9.11
CA PHE A 25 -0.05 -2.38 10.14
C PHE A 25 -1.50 -2.32 9.63
N GLY A 26 -1.76 -1.69 8.48
CA GLY A 26 -3.08 -1.60 7.86
C GLY A 26 -3.85 -2.93 7.78
N PRO A 27 -3.22 -4.03 7.34
CA PRO A 27 -3.86 -5.35 7.34
C PRO A 27 -4.34 -5.83 8.72
N PHE A 28 -3.67 -5.46 9.82
CA PHE A 28 -4.09 -5.82 11.18
C PHE A 28 -5.33 -5.06 11.64
N PHE A 29 -5.63 -3.90 11.05
CA PHE A 29 -6.84 -3.13 11.29
C PHE A 29 -7.99 -3.50 10.32
N GLY A 30 -7.85 -4.57 9.54
CA GLY A 30 -8.85 -5.03 8.57
C GLY A 30 -8.82 -4.27 7.24
N VAL A 31 -7.78 -3.48 6.97
CA VAL A 31 -7.61 -2.74 5.71
C VAL A 31 -6.88 -3.63 4.71
N SER A 32 -7.52 -3.99 3.60
CA SER A 32 -6.89 -4.75 2.51
C SER A 32 -6.56 -3.83 1.34
N PHE A 33 -5.29 -3.76 0.98
CA PHE A 33 -4.82 -3.06 -0.23
C PHE A 33 -4.72 -3.98 -1.45
N ALA A 34 -5.02 -5.28 -1.30
CA ALA A 34 -5.03 -6.21 -2.41
C ALA A 34 -6.28 -5.95 -3.29
N PRO A 35 -6.15 -5.97 -4.62
CA PRO A 35 -7.29 -5.90 -5.51
C PRO A 35 -8.21 -7.10 -5.28
N THR A 36 -9.52 -6.88 -5.38
CA THR A 36 -10.52 -7.95 -5.31
C THR A 36 -10.20 -8.99 -6.39
N ARG A 37 -9.84 -10.20 -5.96
CA ARG A 37 -9.50 -11.28 -6.88
C ARG A 37 -10.78 -11.95 -7.35
N SER A 38 -11.24 -11.61 -8.55
CA SER A 38 -12.32 -12.34 -9.21
C SER A 38 -11.76 -13.56 -9.93
N LEU A 39 -12.39 -14.73 -9.74
CA LEU A 39 -12.06 -15.91 -10.53
C LEU A 39 -12.64 -15.73 -11.93
N THR A 40 -11.78 -15.62 -12.94
CA THR A 40 -12.19 -15.58 -14.35
C THR A 40 -11.86 -16.92 -14.99
N THR A 41 -12.88 -17.67 -15.40
CA THR A 41 -12.73 -18.90 -16.18
C THR A 41 -13.05 -18.61 -17.64
N VAL A 42 -12.09 -18.85 -18.54
CA VAL A 42 -12.30 -18.73 -19.99
C VAL A 42 -12.34 -20.15 -20.58
N PRO A 43 -13.43 -20.54 -21.25
CA PRO A 43 -13.47 -21.82 -21.94
C PRO A 43 -12.48 -21.81 -23.11
N VAL A 44 -11.60 -22.81 -23.16
CA VAL A 44 -10.68 -23.01 -24.29
C VAL A 44 -11.35 -23.94 -25.29
N ILE A 45 -11.53 -23.44 -26.52
CA ILE A 45 -12.00 -24.25 -27.64
C ILE A 45 -10.74 -24.82 -28.32
N LEU A 46 -10.50 -26.12 -28.16
CA LEU A 46 -9.45 -26.82 -28.89
C LEU A 46 -10.03 -27.19 -30.26
N ASN A 47 -9.57 -26.54 -31.32
CA ASN A 47 -9.92 -26.95 -32.69
C ASN A 47 -8.94 -28.04 -33.12
N GLU A 48 -9.42 -29.27 -33.18
CA GLU A 48 -8.65 -30.41 -33.68
C GLU A 48 -8.77 -30.43 -35.21
N GLY A 49 -7.71 -29.98 -35.90
CA GLY A 49 -7.37 -30.22 -37.32
C GLY A 49 -8.50 -30.30 -38.34
#